data_AF-A0A829H388-F1
#
_entry.id   AF-A0A829H388-F1
#
_cell.length_a   1.000
_cell.length_b   1.000
_cell.length_c   1.000
_cell.angle_alpha   90.00
_cell.angle_beta   90.00
_cell.angle_gamma   90.00
#
_symmetry.space_group_name_H-M   'P 1'
#
loop_
_entity.id
_entity.type
_entity.pdbx_description
1 polymer ?
#
loop_
_entity_poly.entity_id
_entity_poly.type
_entity_poly.pdbx_seq_one_letter_code
_entity_poly.pdbx_strand_id
1 'polypeptide(L)'
;MATQMVSQVDAIFVPTDNTVASAMQTLVAVANTRKVPIFPTVDTMVDQGGLATIGLDQHHLGVLTGRMLADILSGKTKPATTPIHFETTGKLILNEKQAKLLGIDLPSSLIKTAEAKGTVIK
;
A
#
# COMPACT_ATOMS: atom_id res chain seq x y z
N MET A 1 2.06 -7.27 -22.54
CA MET A 1 1.10 -6.24 -22.09
C MET A 1 1.75 -5.24 -21.14
N ALA A 2 2.25 -5.66 -19.96
CA ALA A 2 2.93 -4.75 -19.01
C ALA A 2 4.08 -3.95 -19.66
N THR A 3 4.99 -4.60 -20.39
CA THR A 3 6.15 -3.91 -21.02
C THR A 3 5.80 -2.79 -21.99
N GLN A 4 4.67 -2.90 -22.68
CA GLN A 4 4.16 -1.87 -23.61
C GLN A 4 3.40 -0.77 -22.86
N MET A 5 2.66 -1.12 -21.82
CA MET A 5 1.98 -0.16 -20.95
C MET A 5 3.00 0.75 -20.25
N VAL A 6 4.08 0.18 -19.68
CA VAL A 6 5.10 0.96 -18.96
C VAL A 6 5.78 2.00 -19.85
N SER A 7 5.84 1.80 -21.18
CA SER A 7 6.36 2.83 -22.10
C SER A 7 5.40 3.99 -22.40
N GLN A 8 4.15 3.92 -21.94
CA GLN A 8 3.10 4.89 -22.26
C GLN A 8 2.65 5.71 -21.06
N VAL A 9 3.23 5.49 -19.88
CA VAL A 9 2.80 6.11 -18.63
C VAL A 9 3.99 6.60 -17.83
N ASP A 10 3.79 7.69 -17.08
CA ASP A 10 4.81 8.27 -16.20
C ASP A 10 4.82 7.61 -14.82
N ALA A 11 3.71 6.97 -14.43
CA ALA A 11 3.55 6.27 -13.17
C ALA A 11 2.48 5.19 -13.29
N ILE A 12 2.53 4.21 -12.37
CA ILE A 12 1.56 3.12 -12.31
C ILE A 12 0.85 3.20 -10.96
N PHE A 13 -0.48 3.27 -10.98
CA PHE A 13 -1.28 3.13 -9.78
C PHE A 13 -1.81 1.70 -9.68
N VAL A 14 -1.61 1.04 -8.55
CA VAL A 14 -2.13 -0.31 -8.29
C VAL A 14 -3.21 -0.20 -7.21
N PRO A 15 -4.49 -0.38 -7.55
CA PRO A 15 -5.57 -0.41 -6.57
C PRO A 15 -5.45 -1.68 -5.70
N THR A 16 -6.37 -1.84 -4.74
CA THR A 16 -6.45 -3.06 -3.93
C THR A 16 -6.93 -4.23 -4.78
N ASP A 17 -5.99 -4.89 -5.45
CA ASP A 17 -6.23 -5.98 -6.40
C ASP A 17 -5.32 -7.18 -6.09
N ASN A 18 -5.93 -8.33 -5.79
CA ASN A 18 -5.22 -9.54 -5.41
C ASN A 18 -4.46 -10.20 -6.59
N THR A 19 -4.89 -9.96 -7.82
CA THR A 19 -4.22 -10.47 -9.03
C THR A 19 -2.90 -9.72 -9.23
N VAL A 20 -2.93 -8.39 -9.13
CA VAL A 20 -1.71 -7.57 -9.22
C VAL A 20 -0.80 -7.81 -8.03
N ALA A 21 -1.35 -7.95 -6.81
CA ALA A 21 -0.59 -8.32 -5.62
C ALA A 21 0.27 -9.56 -5.85
N SER A 22 -0.33 -10.61 -6.41
CA SER A 22 0.32 -11.88 -6.68
C SER A 22 1.40 -11.78 -7.78
N ALA A 23 1.30 -10.79 -8.66
CA ALA A 23 2.22 -10.55 -9.76
C ALA A 23 3.15 -9.34 -9.55
N MET A 24 3.21 -8.78 -8.33
CA MET A 24 3.86 -7.50 -8.05
C MET A 24 5.35 -7.52 -8.40
N GLN A 25 6.05 -8.61 -8.11
CA GLN A 25 7.47 -8.76 -8.46
C GLN A 25 7.72 -8.66 -9.98
N THR A 26 6.85 -9.26 -10.78
CA THR A 26 6.93 -9.15 -12.25
C THR A 26 6.66 -7.72 -12.71
N LEU A 27 5.66 -7.06 -12.13
CA LEU A 27 5.36 -5.66 -12.44
C LEU A 27 6.55 -4.74 -12.10
N VAL A 28 7.12 -4.89 -10.91
CA VAL A 28 8.29 -4.12 -10.45
C VAL A 28 9.48 -4.33 -11.36
N ALA A 29 9.80 -5.58 -11.73
CA ALA A 29 10.91 -5.88 -12.63
C ALA A 29 10.77 -5.12 -13.95
N VAL A 30 9.58 -5.14 -14.56
CA VAL A 30 9.31 -4.43 -15.82
C VAL A 30 9.33 -2.92 -15.64
N ALA A 31 8.70 -2.39 -14.58
CA ALA A 31 8.64 -0.96 -14.31
C ALA A 31 10.03 -0.36 -14.08
N ASN A 32 10.88 -1.07 -13.34
CA ASN A 32 12.26 -0.66 -13.06
C ASN A 32 13.11 -0.55 -14.32
N THR A 33 12.91 -1.41 -15.33
CA THR A 33 13.66 -1.31 -16.60
C THR A 33 13.46 0.03 -17.31
N ARG A 34 12.33 0.71 -17.06
CA ARG A 34 11.98 2.00 -17.64
C ARG A 34 11.94 3.12 -16.61
N LYS A 35 12.35 2.85 -15.36
CA LYS A 35 12.32 3.79 -14.23
C LYS A 35 10.93 4.41 -13.98
N VAL A 36 9.87 3.63 -14.22
CA VAL A 36 8.50 4.09 -13.94
C VAL A 36 8.13 3.74 -12.50
N PRO A 37 7.78 4.72 -11.65
CA PRO A 37 7.36 4.46 -10.27
C PRO A 37 5.99 3.78 -10.19
N ILE A 38 5.83 2.94 -9.18
CA ILE A 38 4.56 2.27 -8.85
C ILE A 38 4.04 2.81 -7.53
N PHE A 39 2.77 3.22 -7.48
CA PHE A 39 2.06 3.66 -6.30
C PHE A 39 0.94 2.65 -5.99
N PRO A 40 1.21 1.62 -5.18
CA PRO A 40 0.18 0.69 -4.75
C PRO A 40 -0.65 1.26 -3.59
N THR A 41 -1.81 0.68 -3.30
CA THR A 41 -2.65 1.06 -2.14
C THR A 41 -2.34 0.29 -0.85
N VAL A 42 -1.38 -0.65 -0.90
CA VAL A 42 -1.06 -1.57 0.19
C VAL A 42 0.41 -1.48 0.56
N ASP A 43 0.69 -1.46 1.86
CA ASP A 43 2.04 -1.38 2.47
C ASP A 43 3.00 -2.45 1.95
N THR A 44 2.58 -3.72 1.95
CA THR A 44 3.41 -4.86 1.51
C THR A 44 3.86 -4.75 0.06
N MET A 45 3.08 -4.11 -0.80
CA MET A 45 3.48 -3.88 -2.19
C MET A 45 4.52 -2.77 -2.32
N VAL A 46 4.56 -1.82 -1.38
CA VAL A 46 5.64 -0.84 -1.29
C VAL A 46 6.95 -1.53 -0.91
N ASP A 47 6.93 -2.46 0.06
CA ASP A 47 8.09 -3.29 0.40
C ASP A 47 8.61 -4.11 -0.78
N GLN A 48 7.69 -4.55 -1.65
CA GLN A 48 8.01 -5.35 -2.84
C GLN A 48 8.59 -4.54 -4.02
N GLY A 49 8.66 -3.21 -3.92
CA GLY A 49 9.22 -2.34 -4.97
C GLY A 49 8.28 -1.23 -5.45
N GLY A 50 7.13 -1.02 -4.78
CA GLY A 50 6.39 0.23 -4.90
C GLY A 50 7.19 1.41 -4.34
N LEU A 51 6.96 2.61 -4.87
CA LEU A 51 7.63 3.83 -4.45
C LEU A 51 7.02 4.40 -3.17
N ALA A 52 5.69 4.52 -3.12
CA ALA A 52 5.00 5.14 -1.99
C ALA A 52 3.51 4.76 -1.95
N THR A 53 2.91 4.90 -0.77
CA THR A 53 1.45 4.81 -0.60
C THR A 53 0.95 5.69 0.56
N ILE A 54 -0.35 5.95 0.55
CA ILE A 54 -1.11 6.26 1.76
C ILE A 54 -1.99 5.04 2.04
N GLY A 55 -1.47 4.13 2.85
CA GLY A 55 -2.03 2.80 3.05
C GLY A 55 -2.74 2.67 4.38
N LEU A 56 -3.80 1.88 4.42
CA LEU A 56 -4.41 1.46 5.69
C LEU A 56 -3.48 0.50 6.42
N ASP A 57 -3.48 0.59 7.75
CA ASP A 57 -2.79 -0.38 8.61
C ASP A 57 -3.59 -1.70 8.61
N GLN A 58 -3.15 -2.65 7.78
CA GLN A 58 -3.83 -3.94 7.60
C GLN A 58 -3.89 -4.76 8.89
N HIS A 59 -2.85 -4.64 9.74
CA HIS A 59 -2.83 -5.30 11.03
C HIS A 59 -3.87 -4.69 11.97
N HIS A 60 -3.97 -3.36 12.02
CA HIS A 60 -5.01 -2.68 12.79
C HIS A 60 -6.42 -3.08 12.36
N LEU A 61 -6.66 -3.13 11.03
CA LEU A 61 -7.93 -3.57 10.48
C LEU A 61 -8.26 -5.02 10.89
N GLY A 62 -7.27 -5.91 10.92
CA GLY A 62 -7.40 -7.28 11.44
C GLY A 62 -7.76 -7.31 12.93
N VAL A 63 -7.13 -6.48 13.77
CA VAL A 63 -7.45 -6.36 15.20
C VAL A 63 -8.89 -5.89 15.41
N LEU A 64 -9.35 -4.89 14.65
CA LEU A 64 -10.74 -4.41 14.71
C LEU A 64 -11.72 -5.51 14.31
N THR A 65 -11.42 -6.23 13.22
CA THR A 65 -12.22 -7.36 12.76
C THR A 65 -12.32 -8.46 13.83
N GLY A 66 -11.20 -8.81 14.48
CA GLY A 66 -11.19 -9.80 15.55
C GLY A 66 -12.05 -9.39 16.75
N ARG A 67 -12.05 -8.11 17.12
CA ARG A 67 -12.93 -7.58 18.19
C ARG A 67 -14.40 -7.68 17.80
N MET A 68 -14.75 -7.32 16.56
CA MET A 68 -16.12 -7.46 16.07
C MET A 68 -16.58 -8.93 16.08
N LEU A 69 -15.70 -9.85 15.68
CA LEU A 69 -15.98 -11.29 15.71
C LEU A 69 -16.20 -11.79 17.15
N ALA A 70 -15.39 -11.36 18.12
CA ALA A 70 -15.57 -11.74 19.52
C ALA A 70 -16.92 -11.26 20.09
N ASP A 71 -17.35 -10.04 19.73
CA ASP A 71 -18.66 -9.51 20.11
C ASP A 71 -19.83 -10.29 19.47
N ILE A 72 -19.66 -10.80 18.26
CA ILE A 72 -20.66 -11.67 17.61
C ILE A 72 -20.69 -13.05 18.27
N LEU A 73 -19.54 -13.69 18.48
CA LEU A 73 -19.45 -15.03 19.06
C LEU A 73 -19.93 -15.10 20.52
N SER A 74 -19.77 -14.00 21.27
CA SER A 74 -20.31 -13.87 22.63
C SER A 74 -21.81 -13.56 22.68
N GLY A 75 -22.46 -13.36 21.53
CA GLY A 75 -23.88 -13.03 21.44
C GLY A 75 -24.23 -11.56 21.75
N LYS A 76 -23.23 -10.71 22.00
CA LYS A 76 -23.41 -9.28 22.29
C LYS A 76 -23.97 -8.50 21.10
N THR A 77 -23.63 -8.91 19.88
CA THR A 77 -24.14 -8.31 18.63
C THR A 77 -24.56 -9.38 17.62
N LYS A 78 -25.36 -8.98 16.61
CA LYS A 78 -25.83 -9.88 15.53
C LYS A 78 -25.31 -9.37 14.18
N PRO A 79 -24.78 -10.23 13.31
CA PRO A 79 -24.25 -9.82 12.00
C PRO A 79 -25.22 -8.98 11.17
N ALA A 80 -26.51 -9.34 11.17
CA ALA A 80 -27.53 -8.65 10.39
C ALA A 80 -27.79 -7.19 10.80
N THR A 81 -27.39 -6.79 12.01
CA THR A 81 -27.65 -5.44 12.56
C THR A 81 -26.37 -4.71 12.96
N THR A 82 -25.21 -5.37 12.95
CA THR A 82 -23.92 -4.73 13.25
C THR A 82 -23.51 -3.84 12.07
N PRO A 83 -23.29 -2.52 12.28
CA PRO A 83 -22.85 -1.63 11.21
C PRO A 83 -21.50 -2.02 10.63
N ILE A 84 -21.32 -1.75 9.35
CA ILE A 84 -20.02 -1.88 8.68
C ILE A 84 -19.09 -0.81 9.23
N HIS A 85 -17.89 -1.22 9.64
CA HIS A 85 -16.84 -0.31 10.04
C HIS A 85 -15.99 0.07 8.82
N PHE A 86 -15.74 1.38 8.65
CA PHE A 86 -14.88 1.91 7.61
C PHE A 86 -13.68 2.59 8.27
N GLU A 87 -12.48 2.10 7.97
CA GLU A 87 -11.25 2.79 8.33
C GLU A 87 -10.88 3.75 7.19
N THR A 88 -10.69 5.02 7.55
CA THR A 88 -10.36 6.10 6.59
C THR A 88 -8.97 6.67 6.82
N THR A 89 -8.29 6.24 7.88
CA THR A 89 -7.00 6.79 8.28
C THR A 89 -5.87 5.99 7.67
N GLY A 90 -5.32 6.51 6.57
CA GLY A 90 -4.11 5.97 5.96
C GLY A 90 -2.83 6.55 6.57
N LYS A 91 -1.75 5.78 6.51
CA LYS A 91 -0.40 6.18 6.88
C LYS A 91 0.44 6.38 5.62
N LEU A 92 1.26 7.44 5.60
CA LEU A 92 2.21 7.67 4.51
C LEU A 92 3.37 6.67 4.62
N ILE A 93 3.58 5.90 3.57
CA ILE A 93 4.68 4.94 3.48
C ILE A 93 5.54 5.31 2.27
N LEU A 94 6.85 5.43 2.48
CA LEU A 94 7.82 5.79 1.45
C LEU A 94 8.89 4.71 1.34
N ASN A 95 9.28 4.34 0.12
CA ASN A 95 10.39 3.44 -0.15
C ASN A 95 11.61 4.21 -0.65
N GLU A 96 12.53 4.49 0.26
CA GLU A 96 13.74 5.26 -0.04
C GLU A 96 14.71 4.46 -0.93
N LYS A 97 14.78 3.13 -0.75
CA LYS A 97 15.57 2.26 -1.65
C LYS A 97 15.08 2.37 -3.08
N GLN A 98 13.76 2.31 -3.25
CA GLN A 98 13.16 2.37 -4.57
C GLN A 98 13.26 3.76 -5.17
N ALA A 99 13.11 4.83 -4.39
CA ALA A 99 13.37 6.19 -4.84
C ALA A 99 14.80 6.36 -5.37
N LYS A 100 15.81 5.84 -4.65
CA LYS A 100 17.21 5.84 -5.10
C LYS A 100 17.41 5.06 -6.40
N LEU A 101 16.80 3.88 -6.52
CA LEU A 101 16.89 3.05 -7.73
C LEU A 101 16.29 3.77 -8.95
N LEU A 102 15.18 4.48 -8.76
CA LEU A 102 14.48 5.21 -9.81
C LEU A 102 15.13 6.58 -10.11
N GLY A 103 16.03 7.07 -9.24
CA GLY A 103 16.63 8.40 -9.35
C GLY A 103 15.65 9.52 -8.99
N ILE A 104 14.75 9.26 -8.03
CA ILE A 104 13.72 10.18 -7.56
C ILE A 104 14.16 10.77 -6.21
N ASP A 105 14.25 12.11 -6.16
CA ASP A 105 14.49 12.82 -4.92
C ASP A 105 13.18 13.00 -4.13
N LEU A 106 13.10 12.36 -2.96
CA LEU A 106 11.96 12.49 -2.08
C LEU A 106 12.02 13.84 -1.32
N PRO A 107 10.94 14.65 -1.35
CA PRO A 107 10.87 15.88 -0.56
C PRO A 107 11.11 15.63 0.93
N SER A 108 11.97 16.43 1.55
CA SER A 108 12.30 16.30 2.99
C SER A 108 11.07 16.45 3.90
N SER A 109 10.07 17.23 3.47
CA SER A 109 8.79 17.35 4.17
C SER A 109 8.00 16.03 4.19
N LEU A 110 8.04 15.25 3.10
CA LEU A 110 7.38 13.94 3.03
C LEU A 110 8.11 12.91 3.87
N ILE A 111 9.44 12.89 3.84
CA ILE A 111 10.26 12.00 4.68
C ILE A 111 9.93 12.24 6.15
N LYS A 112 9.98 13.50 6.61
CA LYS A 112 9.63 13.86 8.00
C LYS A 112 8.21 13.45 8.37
N THR A 113 7.25 13.60 7.45
CA THR A 113 5.86 13.19 7.69
C THR A 113 5.75 11.67 7.84
N ALA A 114 6.43 10.91 6.98
CA ALA A 114 6.45 9.45 7.04
C ALA A 114 7.16 8.95 8.31
N GLU A 115 8.27 9.55 8.73
CA GLU A 115 8.94 9.18 9.99
C GLU A 115 8.08 9.48 11.22
N ALA A 116 7.32 10.57 11.21
CA ALA A 116 6.49 10.97 12.35
C ALA A 116 5.15 10.22 12.45
N LYS A 117 4.52 9.89 11.31
CA LYS A 117 3.12 9.44 11.26
C LYS A 117 2.89 8.22 10.35
N GLY A 118 3.94 7.66 9.77
CA GLY A 118 3.83 6.56 8.83
C GLY A 118 5.06 5.66 8.86
N THR A 119 5.67 5.39 7.71
CA THR A 119 6.84 4.50 7.62
C THR A 119 7.78 4.90 6.49
N VAL A 120 9.09 4.83 6.73
CA VAL A 120 10.12 4.93 5.69
C VAL A 120 10.85 3.60 5.59
N ILE A 121 10.74 2.96 4.43
CA ILE A 121 11.46 1.74 4.09
C ILE A 121 12.82 2.15 3.56
N LYS A 122 13.86 1.79 4.31
CA LYS A 122 15.26 2.13 4.06
C LYS A 122 16.02 0.98 3.45
#